data_AF-A8GJ92-F1
#
_entry.id   AF-A8GJ92-F1
#
_cell.length_a   1.000
_cell.length_b   1.000
_cell.length_c   1.000
_cell.angle_alpha   90.00
_cell.angle_beta   90.00
_cell.angle_gamma   90.00
#
_symmetry.space_group_name_H-M   'P 1'
#
loop_
_entity.id
_entity.type
_entity.pdbx_description
1 polymer ?
#
loop_
_entity_poly.entity_id
_entity_poly.type
_entity_poly.pdbx_seq_one_letter_code
_entity_poly.pdbx_strand_id
1 'polypeptide(L)'
;MRKNLFNRVLATAVMVSIMALAGCSTSKEEMLPPGDSSMLELWQGDDGGGSARNAVAARGSLRRPLTDSESQATAADDRSYSRTQESEISQQFPRLPNPDLVMYVFPHLADGNAPVPGYSTVFPFYSQVQYAMPGERTEAY
;
A
#
# COMPACT_ATOMS: atom_id res chain seq x y z
N MET A 1 -33.92 -30.64 45.66
CA MET A 1 -33.84 -29.16 45.75
C MET A 1 -32.53 -28.56 45.23
N ARG A 2 -31.34 -29.12 45.53
CA ARG A 2 -30.04 -28.52 45.14
C ARG A 2 -29.77 -28.39 43.62
N LYS A 3 -30.24 -29.33 42.80
CA LYS A 3 -30.05 -29.31 41.33
C LYS A 3 -30.76 -28.12 40.65
N ASN A 4 -31.95 -27.76 41.12
CA ASN A 4 -32.73 -26.64 40.58
C ASN A 4 -32.11 -25.29 40.97
N LEU A 5 -31.43 -25.22 42.12
CA LEU A 5 -30.70 -24.02 42.54
C LEU A 5 -29.44 -23.83 41.69
N PHE A 6 -28.69 -24.90 41.41
CA PHE A 6 -27.51 -24.85 40.55
C PHE A 6 -27.84 -24.46 39.10
N ASN A 7 -28.93 -24.99 38.53
CA ASN A 7 -29.38 -24.61 37.18
C ASN A 7 -29.83 -23.15 37.09
N ARG A 8 -30.44 -22.62 38.16
CA ARG A 8 -30.84 -21.19 38.20
C ARG A 8 -29.63 -20.28 38.29
N VAL A 9 -28.63 -20.63 39.09
CA VAL A 9 -27.37 -19.87 39.20
C VAL A 9 -26.59 -19.90 37.88
N LEU A 10 -26.52 -21.06 37.23
CA LEU A 10 -25.88 -21.20 35.92
C LEU A 10 -26.60 -20.37 34.84
N ALA A 11 -27.93 -20.40 34.82
CA ALA A 11 -28.73 -19.59 33.89
C ALA A 11 -28.55 -18.08 34.11
N THR A 12 -28.48 -17.61 35.36
CA THR A 12 -28.20 -16.20 35.66
C THR A 12 -26.78 -15.78 35.28
N ALA A 13 -25.79 -16.65 35.48
CA ALA A 13 -24.40 -16.36 35.10
C ALA A 13 -24.22 -16.26 33.58
N VAL A 14 -24.88 -17.14 32.82
CA VAL A 14 -24.89 -17.09 31.35
C VAL A 14 -25.57 -15.81 30.84
N MET A 15 -26.70 -15.42 31.43
CA MET A 15 -27.42 -14.21 31.03
C MET A 15 -26.62 -12.92 31.30
N VAL A 16 -25.93 -12.84 32.45
CA VAL A 16 -25.03 -11.72 32.78
C VAL A 16 -23.83 -11.69 31.84
N SER A 17 -23.27 -12.84 31.48
CA SER A 17 -22.15 -12.93 30.56
C SER A 17 -22.52 -12.43 29.16
N ILE A 18 -23.71 -12.79 28.64
CA ILE A 18 -24.22 -12.32 27.34
C ILE A 18 -24.40 -10.79 27.33
N MET A 19 -24.89 -10.20 28.43
CA MET A 19 -25.04 -8.74 28.55
C MET A 19 -23.69 -8.01 28.58
N ALA A 20 -22.65 -8.61 29.16
CA ALA A 20 -21.30 -8.03 29.18
C ALA A 20 -20.59 -8.08 27.81
N LEU A 21 -21.08 -8.90 26.87
CA LEU A 21 -20.58 -8.97 25.49
C LEU A 21 -21.25 -7.95 24.55
N ALA A 22 -22.21 -7.16 25.03
CA ALA A 22 -22.77 -6.05 24.26
C ALA A 22 -21.75 -4.90 24.19
N GLY A 23 -20.94 -4.88 23.13
CA GLY A 23 -20.00 -3.80 22.86
C GLY A 23 -20.69 -2.47 22.53
N CYS A 24 -20.04 -1.36 22.81
CA CYS A 24 -20.47 -0.03 22.36
C CYS A 24 -20.38 0.06 20.82
N SER A 25 -21.48 -0.25 20.12
CA SER A 25 -21.60 0.04 18.69
C SER A 25 -22.00 1.51 18.54
N THR A 26 -21.09 2.33 18.03
CA THR A 26 -21.41 3.67 17.53
C THR A 26 -21.83 3.58 16.07
N SER A 27 -22.78 4.42 15.64
CA SER A 27 -23.29 4.43 14.27
C SER A 27 -22.44 5.36 13.39
N LYS A 28 -22.39 5.08 12.08
CA LYS A 28 -21.63 5.90 11.13
C LYS A 28 -22.14 7.35 11.09
N GLU A 29 -23.45 7.55 11.24
CA GLU A 29 -24.04 8.88 11.22
C GLU A 29 -23.63 9.73 12.42
N GLU A 30 -23.34 9.11 13.57
CA GLU A 30 -22.83 9.81 14.76
C GLU A 30 -21.33 10.12 14.63
N MET A 31 -20.52 9.19 14.10
CA MET A 31 -19.06 9.38 13.99
C MET A 31 -18.60 10.18 12.77
N LEU A 32 -19.35 10.13 11.67
CA LEU A 32 -18.98 10.73 10.39
C LEU A 32 -20.24 11.27 9.70
N PRO A 33 -20.90 12.29 10.29
CA PRO A 33 -22.09 12.89 9.70
C PRO A 33 -21.73 13.47 8.33
N PRO A 34 -22.55 13.24 7.29
CA PRO A 34 -22.41 13.95 6.04
C PRO A 34 -22.67 15.44 6.33
N GLY A 35 -21.66 16.29 6.09
CA GLY A 35 -21.83 17.74 6.19
C GLY A 35 -22.79 18.28 5.13
N ASP A 36 -23.10 19.57 5.21
CA ASP A 36 -24.05 20.23 4.30
C ASP A 36 -23.48 20.51 2.90
N SER A 37 -22.18 20.29 2.69
CA SER A 37 -21.48 20.62 1.44
C SER A 37 -21.63 19.54 0.38
N SER A 38 -21.85 19.95 -0.88
CA SER A 38 -21.82 19.01 -2.00
C SER A 38 -20.38 18.55 -2.30
N MET A 39 -20.21 17.36 -2.88
CA MET A 39 -18.87 16.88 -3.30
C MET A 39 -18.16 17.86 -4.25
N LEU A 40 -18.93 18.52 -5.12
CA LEU A 40 -18.39 19.49 -6.08
C LEU A 40 -17.85 20.74 -5.36
N GLU A 41 -18.56 21.22 -4.34
CA GLU A 41 -18.18 22.36 -3.49
C GLU A 41 -16.95 22.05 -2.64
N LEU A 42 -16.87 20.84 -2.08
CA LEU A 42 -15.67 20.31 -1.40
C LEU A 42 -14.44 20.27 -2.33
N TRP A 43 -14.63 19.88 -3.58
CA TRP A 43 -13.55 19.83 -4.58
C TRP A 43 -13.10 21.23 -5.03
N GLN A 44 -14.02 22.19 -5.10
CA GLN A 44 -13.71 23.59 -5.45
C GLN A 44 -13.15 24.37 -4.26
N GLY A 45 -13.34 23.87 -3.03
CA GLY A 45 -12.84 24.46 -1.80
C GLY A 45 -13.63 25.67 -1.33
N ASP A 46 -14.87 25.81 -1.78
CA ASP A 46 -15.78 26.92 -1.45
C ASP A 46 -16.24 26.89 0.02
N ASP A 47 -16.21 25.73 0.67
CA ASP A 47 -16.48 25.56 2.11
C ASP A 47 -15.29 25.95 3.01
N GLY A 48 -14.19 26.43 2.42
CA GLY A 48 -12.95 26.73 3.13
C GLY A 48 -12.17 25.47 3.55
N GLY A 49 -12.61 24.26 3.22
CA GLY A 49 -11.91 23.00 3.49
C GLY A 49 -11.00 22.53 2.34
N GLY A 50 -11.38 22.83 1.10
CA GLY A 50 -10.73 22.29 -0.11
C GLY A 50 -9.54 23.08 -0.69
N SER A 51 -9.17 24.25 -0.12
CA SER A 51 -7.99 24.97 -0.61
C SER A 51 -6.71 24.16 -0.34
N ALA A 52 -5.83 24.02 -1.34
CA ALA A 52 -4.53 23.35 -1.17
C ALA A 52 -3.74 23.86 0.05
N ARG A 53 -3.93 25.14 0.42
CA ARG A 53 -3.32 25.74 1.62
C ARG A 53 -3.93 25.19 2.92
N ASN A 54 -5.24 25.02 2.99
CA ASN A 54 -5.93 24.48 4.17
C ASN A 54 -5.69 22.98 4.31
N ALA A 55 -5.61 22.25 3.20
CA ALA A 55 -5.17 20.86 3.20
C ALA A 55 -3.72 20.70 3.70
N VAL A 56 -2.80 21.59 3.30
CA VAL A 56 -1.41 21.59 3.80
C VAL A 56 -1.36 21.96 5.28
N ALA A 57 -2.13 22.94 5.74
CA ALA A 57 -2.20 23.32 7.14
C ALA A 57 -2.80 22.21 8.02
N ALA A 58 -3.88 21.56 7.58
CA ALA A 58 -4.50 20.41 8.26
C ALA A 58 -3.58 19.18 8.28
N ARG A 59 -2.83 18.93 7.20
CA ARG A 59 -1.78 17.90 7.19
C ARG A 59 -0.65 18.24 8.15
N GLY A 60 -0.31 19.51 8.29
CA GLY A 60 0.68 19.99 9.26
C GLY A 60 0.28 19.71 10.71
N SER A 61 -0.99 19.96 11.07
CA SER A 61 -1.48 19.74 12.43
C SER A 61 -1.60 18.26 12.80
N LEU A 62 -1.87 17.38 11.82
CA LEU A 62 -1.96 15.94 12.02
C LEU A 62 -0.60 15.21 11.92
N ARG A 63 0.48 15.92 11.54
CA ARG A 63 1.79 15.30 11.38
C ARG A 63 2.43 15.07 12.75
N ARG A 64 2.67 13.79 13.08
CA ARG A 64 3.55 13.44 14.20
C ARG A 64 4.97 13.97 13.90
N PRO A 65 5.63 14.67 14.85
CA PRO A 65 7.04 15.02 14.68
C PRO A 65 7.86 13.74 14.55
N LEU A 66 8.82 13.73 13.60
CA LEU A 66 9.78 12.64 13.50
C LEU A 66 10.64 12.62 14.75
N THR A 67 10.98 11.43 15.25
CA THR A 67 12.01 11.30 16.29
C THR A 67 13.37 11.69 15.72
N ASP A 68 14.35 11.97 16.59
CA ASP A 68 15.72 12.23 16.15
C ASP A 68 16.29 11.06 15.34
N SER A 69 15.99 9.83 15.77
CA SER A 69 16.39 8.60 15.04
C SER A 69 15.78 8.51 13.65
N GLU A 70 14.49 8.81 13.50
CA GLU A 70 13.79 8.81 12.21
C GLU A 70 14.31 9.92 11.30
N SER A 71 14.52 11.12 11.84
CA SER A 71 15.07 12.25 11.08
C SER A 71 16.49 11.97 10.61
N GLN A 72 17.31 11.33 11.44
CA GLN A 72 18.67 10.94 11.08
C GLN A 72 18.69 9.79 10.07
N ALA A 73 17.77 8.83 10.16
CA ALA A 73 17.60 7.77 9.17
C ALA A 73 17.19 8.35 7.80
N THR A 74 16.19 9.23 7.75
CA THR A 74 15.80 9.91 6.51
C THR A 74 16.96 10.71 5.92
N ALA A 75 17.69 11.47 6.75
CA ALA A 75 18.85 12.22 6.27
C ALA A 75 20.03 11.32 5.83
N ALA A 76 20.14 10.11 6.37
CA ALA A 76 21.13 9.13 5.94
C ALA A 76 20.74 8.53 4.58
N ASP A 77 19.47 8.18 4.40
CA ASP A 77 18.93 7.73 3.11
C ASP A 77 19.10 8.82 2.04
N ASP A 78 18.76 10.08 2.36
CA ASP A 78 18.88 11.21 1.43
C ASP A 78 20.32 11.44 0.95
N ARG A 79 21.28 11.29 1.87
CA ARG A 79 22.71 11.41 1.55
C ARG A 79 23.24 10.19 0.81
N SER A 80 22.66 9.01 1.04
CA SER A 80 23.14 7.77 0.43
C SER A 80 23.17 7.86 -1.09
N TYR A 81 22.20 8.56 -1.71
CA TYR A 81 22.10 8.76 -3.15
C TYR A 81 22.62 10.11 -3.66
N SER A 82 23.16 10.94 -2.78
CA SER A 82 23.79 12.21 -3.15
C SER A 82 25.25 11.96 -3.54
N ARG A 83 25.69 12.47 -4.69
CA ARG A 83 27.06 12.31 -5.18
C ARG A 83 28.07 12.93 -4.20
N THR A 84 29.08 12.17 -3.81
CA THR A 84 30.26 12.65 -3.07
C THR A 84 31.53 12.42 -3.90
N GLN A 85 32.67 12.97 -3.48
CA GLN A 85 33.95 12.74 -4.14
C GLN A 85 34.36 11.26 -4.09
N GLU A 86 33.95 10.56 -3.04
CA GLU A 86 34.22 9.14 -2.82
C GLU A 86 33.28 8.23 -3.62
N SER A 87 32.03 8.65 -3.85
CA SER A 87 31.01 7.84 -4.54
C SER A 87 30.89 8.12 -6.04
N GLU A 88 31.65 9.07 -6.60
CA GLU A 88 31.52 9.48 -8.01
C GLU A 88 31.72 8.34 -9.02
N ILE A 89 32.57 7.37 -8.68
CA ILE A 89 32.84 6.20 -9.53
C ILE A 89 31.86 5.04 -9.31
N SER A 90 31.01 5.13 -8.29
CA SER A 90 30.08 4.07 -7.91
C SER A 90 28.72 4.29 -8.56
N GLN A 91 28.13 3.25 -9.12
CA GLN A 91 26.79 3.32 -9.71
C GLN A 91 25.74 3.42 -8.58
N GLN A 92 25.25 4.64 -8.34
CA GLN A 92 24.32 4.94 -7.24
C GLN A 92 22.95 4.26 -7.38
N PHE A 93 22.51 4.04 -8.61
CA PHE A 93 21.28 3.34 -8.92
C PHE A 93 21.63 2.03 -9.63
N PRO A 94 21.69 0.90 -8.91
CA PRO A 94 21.92 -0.41 -9.53
C PRO A 94 20.75 -0.77 -10.46
N ARG A 95 21.00 -1.61 -11.47
CA ARG A 95 19.95 -2.08 -12.38
C ARG A 95 19.12 -3.16 -11.69
N LEU A 96 17.82 -3.17 -11.93
CA LEU A 96 16.95 -4.24 -11.48
C LEU A 96 17.12 -5.48 -12.39
N PRO A 97 17.07 -6.71 -11.85
CA PRO A 97 17.05 -7.91 -12.67
C PRO A 97 15.92 -7.87 -13.71
N ASN A 98 16.25 -8.18 -14.97
CA ASN A 98 15.30 -8.31 -16.05
C ASN A 98 15.36 -9.75 -16.58
N PRO A 99 14.54 -10.68 -16.04
CA PRO A 99 14.60 -12.07 -16.45
C PRO A 99 14.08 -12.23 -17.88
N ASP A 100 14.58 -13.26 -18.55
CA ASP A 100 14.07 -13.67 -19.84
C ASP A 100 12.84 -14.55 -19.69
N LEU A 101 11.85 -14.32 -20.55
CA LEU A 101 10.65 -15.14 -20.69
C LEU A 101 10.76 -16.01 -21.93
N VAL A 102 10.23 -17.23 -21.83
CA VAL A 102 10.15 -18.17 -22.95
C VAL A 102 8.69 -18.28 -23.40
N MET A 103 8.42 -17.98 -24.67
CA MET A 103 7.12 -18.22 -25.30
C MET A 103 7.22 -19.35 -26.30
N TYR A 104 6.25 -20.27 -26.24
CA TYR A 104 6.07 -21.29 -27.27
C TYR A 104 5.07 -20.78 -28.32
N VAL A 105 5.50 -20.78 -29.58
CA VAL A 105 4.66 -20.49 -30.74
C VAL A 105 4.18 -21.82 -31.30
N PHE A 106 2.87 -22.03 -31.33
CA PHE A 106 2.29 -23.25 -31.89
C PHE A 106 2.39 -23.26 -33.42
N PRO A 107 2.51 -24.44 -34.06
CA PRO A 107 2.54 -24.53 -35.51
C PRO A 107 1.29 -23.90 -36.15
N HIS A 108 1.46 -23.05 -37.15
CA HIS A 108 0.36 -22.34 -37.81
C HIS A 108 0.68 -22.03 -39.27
N LEU A 109 -0.32 -21.56 -40.03
CA LEU A 109 -0.11 -21.06 -41.40
C LEU A 109 0.02 -19.53 -41.36
N ALA A 110 1.08 -18.99 -41.95
CA ALA A 110 1.28 -17.55 -42.15
C ALA A 110 1.11 -17.17 -43.63
N ASP A 111 0.80 -15.90 -43.91
CA ASP A 111 0.70 -15.32 -45.25
C ASP A 111 -0.06 -16.19 -46.27
N GLY A 112 -1.25 -16.65 -45.86
CA GLY A 112 -2.21 -17.30 -46.74
C GLY A 112 -2.01 -18.81 -46.97
N ASN A 113 -0.81 -19.38 -46.80
CA ASN A 113 -0.63 -20.84 -46.73
C ASN A 113 0.79 -21.34 -46.35
N ALA A 114 1.71 -20.47 -45.93
CA ALA A 114 3.06 -20.90 -45.61
C ALA A 114 3.09 -21.59 -44.22
N PRO A 115 3.52 -22.86 -44.12
CA PRO A 115 3.57 -23.54 -42.83
C PRO A 115 4.73 -23.01 -41.97
N VAL A 116 4.38 -22.52 -40.78
CA VAL A 116 5.32 -22.12 -39.73
C VAL A 116 5.38 -23.24 -38.68
N PRO A 117 6.55 -23.84 -38.43
CA PRO A 117 6.69 -24.89 -37.42
C PRO A 117 6.50 -24.32 -36.01
N GLY A 118 6.26 -25.20 -35.04
CA GLY A 118 6.26 -24.79 -33.64
C GLY A 118 7.68 -24.57 -33.13
N TYR A 119 7.91 -23.47 -32.41
CA TYR A 119 9.21 -23.15 -31.83
C TYR A 119 9.07 -22.35 -30.53
N SER A 120 10.10 -22.40 -29.70
CA SER A 120 10.21 -21.55 -28.52
C SER A 120 11.07 -20.33 -28.85
N THR A 121 10.64 -19.16 -28.38
CA THR A 121 11.38 -17.90 -28.49
C THR A 121 11.59 -17.30 -27.11
N VAL A 122 12.65 -16.52 -26.95
CA VAL A 122 13.03 -15.88 -25.69
C VAL A 122 12.97 -14.37 -25.86
N PHE A 123 12.39 -13.66 -24.89
CA PHE A 123 12.30 -12.20 -24.88
C PHE A 123 12.36 -11.66 -23.45
N PRO A 124 12.86 -10.42 -23.24
CA PRO A 124 13.00 -9.87 -21.91
C PRO A 124 11.64 -9.55 -21.27
N PHE A 125 11.55 -9.68 -19.94
CA PHE A 125 10.34 -9.33 -19.19
C PHE A 125 9.99 -7.83 -19.29
N TYR A 126 10.99 -6.96 -19.19
CA TYR A 126 10.87 -5.51 -19.37
C TYR A 126 11.50 -5.06 -20.69
N SER A 127 10.85 -4.11 -21.37
CA SER A 127 11.33 -3.51 -22.63
C SER A 127 12.50 -2.54 -22.46
N GLN A 128 12.71 -2.05 -21.23
CA GLN A 128 13.78 -1.11 -20.88
C GLN A 128 14.45 -1.54 -19.59
N VAL A 129 15.71 -1.12 -19.42
CA VAL A 129 16.45 -1.34 -18.18
C VAL A 129 15.85 -0.47 -17.09
N GLN A 130 15.35 -1.11 -16.02
CA GLN A 130 14.89 -0.42 -14.83
C GLN A 130 16.02 -0.28 -13.83
N TYR A 131 16.02 0.84 -13.11
CA TYR A 131 16.98 1.13 -12.05
C TYR A 131 16.28 0.99 -10.71
N ALA A 132 16.94 0.32 -9.76
CA ALA A 132 16.41 0.10 -8.43
C ALA A 132 16.46 1.41 -7.62
N MET A 133 15.36 1.70 -6.92
CA MET A 133 15.29 2.77 -5.93
C MET A 133 15.99 2.36 -4.63
N PRO A 134 16.39 3.32 -3.77
CA PRO A 134 16.94 3.01 -2.45
C PRO A 134 16.01 2.08 -1.66
N GLY A 135 16.59 1.00 -1.10
CA GLY A 135 15.85 -0.02 -0.34
C GLY A 135 15.24 -1.15 -1.18
N GLU A 136 15.27 -1.08 -2.51
CA GLU A 136 14.81 -2.17 -3.37
C GLU A 136 15.87 -3.28 -3.50
N ARG A 137 15.41 -4.53 -3.65
CA ARG A 137 16.28 -5.71 -3.82
C ARG A 137 16.79 -5.80 -5.26
N THR A 138 18.08 -6.02 -5.43
CA THR A 138 18.76 -6.06 -6.75
C THR A 138 19.22 -7.46 -7.16
N GLU A 139 18.95 -8.47 -6.34
CA GLU A 139 19.33 -9.86 -6.58
C GLU A 139 18.33 -10.59 -7.49
N ALA A 140 18.85 -11.39 -8.42
CA ALA A 140 18.03 -12.27 -9.25
C ALA A 140 17.48 -13.43 -8.41
N TYR A 141 16.25 -13.85 -8.69
CA TYR A 141 15.59 -15.01 -8.04
C TYR A 141 16.14 -16.33 -8.59
#